data_AF-A0A1R3L4J7-F1
#
_entry.id   AF-A0A1R3L4J7-F1
#
_cell.length_a   1.000
_cell.length_b   1.000
_cell.length_c   1.000
_cell.angle_alpha   90.00
_cell.angle_beta   90.00
_cell.angle_gamma   90.00
#
_symmetry.space_group_name_H-M   'P 1'
#
loop_
_entity.id
_entity.type
_entity.pdbx_description
1 polymer ?
#
loop_
_entity_poly.entity_id
_entity_poly.type
_entity_poly.pdbx_seq_one_letter_code
_entity_poly.pdbx_strand_id
1 'polypeptide(L)'
;MDMIAFSGCNEGCNEEEIDELTKMRYAYPWWKEKVIDSVKKRLAGLCPLTPEETALTLKALGIDRNIQVYIAAGDIYGGERRLATLREAYPNLVKKETLLPPSDLDPFRNHSNQMAALDYYVAVESDIFVPTNGGNMAKVVEGHRRYLGFKKTILLDRKAIVDLVDLYRAGSISWEEFSSEMKEAHADRMGNPIKRLVIPGKPKEEDYFYTNPEECLKKFDEPQVSNDDDQQQEQQEDDAKP
;
A
#
# COMPACT_ATOMS: atom_id res chain seq x y z
N MET A 1 -10.98 -10.20 11.20
CA MET A 1 -11.58 -10.66 9.92
C MET A 1 -10.43 -11.11 9.05
N ASP A 2 -10.46 -12.36 8.59
CA ASP A 2 -9.43 -12.88 7.69
C ASP A 2 -9.69 -12.39 6.25
N MET A 3 -8.72 -11.67 5.68
CA MET A 3 -8.86 -11.04 4.36
C MET A 3 -8.85 -12.04 3.22
N ILE A 4 -8.21 -13.20 3.40
CA ILE A 4 -8.14 -14.27 2.40
C ILE A 4 -9.50 -14.98 2.35
N ALA A 5 -10.07 -15.31 3.51
CA ALA A 5 -11.42 -15.85 3.60
C ALA A 5 -12.48 -14.88 3.03
N PHE A 6 -12.36 -13.58 3.33
CA PHE A 6 -13.28 -12.55 2.82
C PHE A 6 -13.17 -12.37 1.29
N SER A 7 -11.95 -12.29 0.77
CA SER A 7 -11.72 -12.06 -0.66
C SER A 7 -11.99 -13.30 -1.51
N GLY A 8 -11.88 -14.50 -0.93
CA GLY A 8 -11.97 -15.79 -1.62
C GLY A 8 -10.74 -16.10 -2.48
N CYS A 9 -9.67 -15.34 -2.34
CA CYS A 9 -8.44 -15.47 -3.12
C CYS A 9 -7.52 -16.50 -2.47
N ASN A 10 -7.32 -17.65 -3.10
CA ASN A 10 -6.63 -18.81 -2.52
C ASN A 10 -5.33 -19.21 -3.22
N GLU A 11 -4.72 -18.28 -3.98
CA GLU A 11 -3.41 -18.52 -4.60
C GLU A 11 -2.35 -18.85 -3.54
N GLY A 12 -1.63 -19.96 -3.77
CA GLY A 12 -0.62 -20.50 -2.86
C GLY A 12 -1.16 -21.23 -1.63
N CYS A 13 -2.49 -21.42 -1.51
CA CYS A 13 -3.09 -22.26 -0.49
C CYS A 13 -3.15 -23.73 -0.93
N ASN A 14 -3.06 -24.66 0.02
CA ASN A 14 -3.33 -26.08 -0.21
C ASN A 14 -4.84 -26.40 -0.06
N GLU A 15 -5.24 -27.65 -0.35
CA GLU A 15 -6.66 -28.05 -0.32
C GLU A 15 -7.32 -27.89 1.07
N GLU A 16 -6.59 -28.24 2.14
CA GLU A 16 -7.07 -28.12 3.52
C GLU A 16 -7.32 -26.64 3.88
N GLU A 17 -6.35 -25.79 3.55
CA GLU A 17 -6.44 -24.34 3.73
C GLU A 17 -7.62 -23.73 2.96
N ILE A 18 -7.85 -24.18 1.73
CA ILE A 18 -8.99 -23.73 0.91
C ILE A 18 -10.32 -24.10 1.57
N ASP A 19 -10.45 -25.31 2.10
CA ASP A 19 -11.66 -25.77 2.79
C ASP A 19 -11.90 -24.97 4.08
N GLU A 20 -10.87 -24.74 4.89
CA GLU A 20 -10.95 -23.92 6.09
C GLU A 20 -11.39 -22.47 5.80
N LEU A 21 -10.74 -21.82 4.84
CA LEU A 21 -11.08 -20.45 4.43
C LEU A 21 -12.50 -20.38 3.87
N THR A 22 -12.96 -21.44 3.20
CA THR A 22 -14.35 -21.57 2.73
C THR A 22 -15.32 -21.70 3.90
N LYS A 23 -15.05 -22.57 4.87
CA LYS A 23 -15.86 -22.70 6.09
C LYS A 23 -15.95 -21.37 6.85
N MET A 24 -14.82 -20.68 7.05
CA MET A 24 -14.78 -19.36 7.69
C MET A 24 -15.68 -18.36 6.93
N ARG A 25 -15.58 -18.30 5.60
CA ARG A 25 -16.41 -17.42 4.78
C ARG A 25 -17.89 -17.72 4.91
N TYR A 26 -18.31 -18.98 4.94
CA TYR A 26 -19.70 -19.36 5.11
C TYR A 26 -20.22 -19.09 6.52
N ALA A 27 -19.36 -19.12 7.55
CA ALA A 27 -19.72 -18.85 8.94
C ALA A 27 -20.15 -17.39 9.22
N TYR A 28 -19.88 -16.43 8.34
CA TYR A 28 -20.29 -15.02 8.49
C TYR A 28 -21.54 -14.68 7.64
N PRO A 29 -22.78 -14.69 8.18
CA PRO A 29 -23.99 -14.63 7.36
C PRO A 29 -24.15 -13.35 6.52
N TRP A 30 -23.55 -12.24 6.96
CA TRP A 30 -23.67 -10.94 6.29
C TRP A 30 -22.75 -10.76 5.08
N TRP A 31 -21.82 -11.68 4.80
CA TRP A 31 -21.04 -11.61 3.56
C TRP A 31 -21.89 -12.10 2.40
N LYS A 32 -22.20 -11.18 1.47
CA LYS A 32 -23.12 -11.42 0.35
C LYS A 32 -22.56 -12.44 -0.66
N GLU A 33 -21.27 -12.36 -0.96
CA GLU A 33 -20.62 -13.22 -1.94
C GLU A 33 -20.03 -14.45 -1.23
N LYS A 34 -20.55 -15.64 -1.56
CA LYS A 34 -20.13 -16.91 -0.95
C LYS A 34 -19.41 -17.82 -1.91
N VAL A 35 -19.81 -17.85 -3.18
CA VAL A 35 -19.13 -18.61 -4.23
C VAL A 35 -18.27 -17.63 -5.00
N ILE A 36 -16.96 -17.85 -4.99
CA ILE A 36 -15.96 -16.94 -5.56
C ILE A 36 -15.04 -17.77 -6.44
N ASP A 37 -14.90 -17.36 -7.70
CA ASP A 37 -13.87 -17.87 -8.60
C ASP A 37 -12.56 -17.13 -8.30
N SER A 38 -11.72 -17.77 -7.48
CA SER A 38 -10.44 -17.24 -7.04
C SER A 38 -9.52 -16.91 -8.21
N VAL A 39 -9.42 -17.80 -9.20
CA VAL A 39 -8.53 -17.66 -10.35
C VAL A 39 -8.94 -16.45 -11.18
N LYS A 40 -10.23 -16.37 -11.54
CA LYS A 40 -10.75 -15.23 -12.31
C LYS A 40 -10.55 -13.91 -11.57
N LYS A 41 -10.71 -13.90 -10.24
CA LYS A 41 -10.54 -12.70 -9.41
C LYS A 41 -9.08 -12.26 -9.32
N ARG A 42 -8.15 -13.22 -9.20
CA ARG A 42 -6.70 -12.97 -9.24
C ARG A 42 -6.28 -12.37 -10.58
N LEU A 43 -6.68 -13.00 -11.70
CA LEU A 43 -6.39 -12.50 -13.05
C LEU A 43 -6.99 -11.11 -13.33
N ALA A 44 -8.06 -10.73 -12.63
CA ALA A 44 -8.63 -9.39 -12.70
C ALA A 44 -7.91 -8.35 -11.80
N GLY A 45 -6.86 -8.73 -11.07
CA GLY A 45 -6.15 -7.86 -10.13
C GLY A 45 -6.98 -7.50 -8.88
N LEU A 46 -8.01 -8.29 -8.57
CA LEU A 46 -8.96 -8.03 -7.47
C LEU A 46 -8.59 -8.77 -6.17
N CYS A 47 -7.52 -9.56 -6.19
CA CYS A 47 -7.00 -10.25 -5.02
C CYS A 47 -5.91 -9.42 -4.30
N PRO A 48 -5.75 -9.58 -2.98
CA PRO A 48 -4.50 -9.23 -2.32
C PRO A 48 -3.33 -9.99 -2.95
N LEU A 49 -2.16 -9.37 -3.07
CA LEU A 49 -0.97 -10.10 -3.49
C LEU A 49 -0.56 -11.11 -2.43
N THR A 50 -0.04 -12.26 -2.88
CA THR A 50 0.57 -13.22 -1.96
C THR A 50 1.95 -12.72 -1.47
N PRO A 51 2.50 -13.26 -0.37
CA PRO A 51 3.87 -12.95 0.04
C PRO A 51 4.91 -13.22 -1.05
N GLU A 52 4.71 -14.27 -1.85
CA GLU A 52 5.58 -14.65 -2.97
C GLU A 52 5.51 -13.63 -4.12
N GLU A 53 4.31 -13.21 -4.52
CA GLU A 53 4.10 -12.16 -5.52
C GLU A 53 4.67 -10.82 -5.04
N THR A 54 4.47 -10.51 -3.75
CA THR A 54 5.01 -9.30 -3.12
C THR A 54 6.53 -9.29 -3.15
N ALA A 55 7.18 -10.41 -2.78
CA ALA A 55 8.63 -10.54 -2.81
C ALA A 55 9.21 -10.34 -4.22
N LEU A 56 8.62 -10.98 -5.24
CA LEU A 56 9.02 -10.81 -6.63
C LEU A 56 8.85 -9.38 -7.11
N THR A 57 7.72 -8.76 -6.80
CA THR A 57 7.40 -7.38 -7.20
C THR A 57 8.38 -6.39 -6.60
N LEU A 58 8.62 -6.44 -5.29
CA LEU A 58 9.55 -5.51 -4.61
C LEU A 58 10.98 -5.67 -5.16
N LYS A 59 11.43 -6.91 -5.41
CA LYS A 59 12.73 -7.17 -6.01
C LYS A 59 12.82 -6.61 -7.43
N ALA A 60 11.78 -6.80 -8.24
CA ALA A 60 11.72 -6.28 -9.61
C ALA A 60 11.69 -4.76 -9.67
N LEU A 61 11.06 -4.10 -8.70
CA LEU A 61 11.06 -2.64 -8.53
C LEU A 61 12.39 -2.09 -7.99
N GLY A 62 13.36 -2.97 -7.66
CA GLY A 62 14.69 -2.57 -7.20
C GLY A 62 14.72 -2.13 -5.73
N ILE A 63 13.78 -2.61 -4.90
CA ILE A 63 13.82 -2.37 -3.46
C ILE A 63 14.97 -3.16 -2.85
N ASP A 64 15.85 -2.46 -2.14
CA ASP A 64 17.05 -3.02 -1.53
C ASP A 64 16.71 -4.19 -0.60
N ARG A 65 17.36 -5.34 -0.81
CA ARG A 65 17.20 -6.56 0.00
C ARG A 65 17.41 -6.31 1.50
N ASN A 66 18.32 -5.41 1.87
CA ASN A 66 18.69 -5.13 3.26
C ASN A 66 17.77 -4.12 3.93
N ILE A 67 16.78 -3.54 3.23
CA ILE A 67 15.82 -2.64 3.85
C ILE A 67 15.07 -3.36 4.96
N GLN A 68 14.77 -2.64 6.05
CA GLN A 68 13.86 -3.15 7.07
C GLN A 68 12.42 -3.09 6.55
N VAL A 69 11.73 -4.22 6.57
CA VAL A 69 10.35 -4.33 6.09
C VAL A 69 9.42 -4.55 7.27
N TYR A 70 8.58 -3.56 7.56
CA TYR A 70 7.50 -3.69 8.53
C TYR A 70 6.23 -4.26 7.88
N ILE A 71 5.72 -5.36 8.41
CA ILE A 71 4.47 -5.97 7.95
C ILE A 71 3.29 -5.39 8.75
N ALA A 72 2.56 -4.48 8.10
CA ALA A 72 1.31 -3.89 8.61
C ALA A 72 0.11 -4.81 8.36
N ALA A 73 0.06 -5.96 9.04
CA ALA A 73 -1.04 -6.91 8.94
C ALA A 73 -1.40 -7.52 10.30
N GLY A 74 -2.52 -8.26 10.33
CA GLY A 74 -2.73 -9.27 11.36
C GLY A 74 -1.87 -10.51 11.08
N ASP A 75 -2.20 -11.62 11.74
CA ASP A 75 -1.56 -12.89 11.44
C ASP A 75 -1.79 -13.27 9.97
N ILE A 76 -0.70 -13.61 9.29
CA ILE A 76 -0.74 -14.06 7.90
C ILE A 76 -1.18 -15.52 7.91
N TYR A 77 -2.30 -15.81 7.23
CA TYR A 77 -2.81 -17.16 7.11
C TYR A 77 -1.76 -18.09 6.49
N GLY A 78 -1.57 -19.29 7.06
CA GLY A 78 -0.47 -20.20 6.74
C GLY A 78 0.89 -19.87 7.39
N GLY A 79 0.98 -18.76 8.15
CA GLY A 79 2.09 -18.45 9.04
C GLY A 79 3.46 -18.35 8.37
N GLU A 80 4.50 -18.84 9.06
CA GLU A 80 5.89 -18.79 8.59
C GLU A 80 6.09 -19.54 7.26
N ARG A 81 5.28 -20.57 6.96
CA ARG A 81 5.33 -21.26 5.66
C ARG A 81 5.08 -20.31 4.50
N ARG A 82 4.04 -19.47 4.61
CA ARG A 82 3.69 -18.48 3.59
C ARG A 82 4.64 -17.29 3.59
N LEU A 83 5.19 -16.92 4.74
CA LEU A 83 6.16 -15.85 4.86
C LEU A 83 7.58 -16.20 4.41
N ALA A 84 7.90 -17.50 4.27
CA ALA A 84 9.25 -17.97 3.99
C ALA A 84 9.90 -17.26 2.79
N THR A 85 9.20 -17.19 1.65
CA THR A 85 9.70 -16.54 0.43
C THR A 85 9.96 -15.05 0.63
N LEU A 86 9.08 -14.35 1.35
CA LEU A 86 9.27 -12.93 1.63
C LEU A 86 10.44 -12.71 2.58
N ARG A 87 10.61 -13.58 3.58
CA ARG A 87 11.72 -13.53 4.54
C ARG A 87 13.06 -13.86 3.89
N GLU A 88 13.07 -14.79 2.95
CA GLU A 88 14.25 -15.09 2.15
C GLU A 88 14.62 -13.90 1.26
N ALA A 89 13.65 -13.21 0.66
CA ALA A 89 13.89 -12.04 -0.18
C ALA A 89 14.33 -10.82 0.64
N TYR A 90 13.74 -10.61 1.82
CA TYR A 90 13.99 -9.50 2.75
C TYR A 90 14.22 -10.04 4.16
N PRO A 91 15.47 -10.24 4.60
CA PRO A 91 15.75 -10.86 5.90
C PRO A 91 15.34 -10.01 7.10
N ASN A 92 15.26 -8.68 6.95
CA ASN A 92 14.96 -7.73 8.02
C ASN A 92 13.45 -7.49 8.18
N LEU A 93 12.64 -8.56 8.20
CA LEU A 93 11.20 -8.47 8.42
C LEU A 93 10.88 -8.28 9.90
N VAL A 94 10.06 -7.27 10.18
CA VAL A 94 9.54 -6.95 11.51
C VAL A 94 8.02 -6.74 11.46
N LYS A 95 7.39 -6.92 12.61
CA LYS A 95 5.99 -6.59 12.90
C LYS A 95 5.90 -5.97 14.29
N LYS A 96 4.77 -5.37 14.66
CA LYS A 96 4.58 -4.77 15.99
C LYS A 96 4.93 -5.72 17.14
N GLU A 97 4.60 -7.00 17.03
CA GLU A 97 4.92 -8.02 18.05
C GLU A 97 6.41 -8.33 18.17
N THR A 98 7.22 -7.98 17.16
CA THR A 98 8.69 -8.10 17.22
C THR A 98 9.37 -6.81 17.66
N LEU A 99 8.70 -5.66 17.48
CA LEU A 99 9.26 -4.35 17.84
C LEU A 99 8.92 -3.93 19.28
N LEU A 100 7.76 -4.35 19.78
CA LEU A 100 7.25 -3.96 21.09
C LEU A 100 7.14 -5.18 22.01
N PRO A 101 7.44 -5.02 23.32
CA PRO A 101 7.20 -6.08 24.28
C PRO A 101 5.70 -6.35 24.43
N PRO A 102 5.30 -7.57 24.82
CA PRO A 102 3.88 -7.91 24.98
C PRO A 102 3.12 -6.96 25.92
N SER A 103 3.78 -6.46 26.98
CA SER A 103 3.20 -5.50 27.93
C SER A 103 2.69 -4.21 27.28
N ASP A 104 3.36 -3.76 26.21
CA ASP A 104 3.03 -2.52 25.52
C ASP A 104 1.85 -2.74 24.54
N LEU A 105 1.65 -4.00 24.12
CA LEU A 105 0.56 -4.41 23.23
C LEU A 105 -0.70 -4.84 23.99
N ASP A 106 -0.57 -5.24 25.25
CA ASP A 106 -1.68 -5.72 26.09
C ASP A 106 -2.87 -4.74 26.16
N PRO A 107 -2.68 -3.41 26.28
CA PRO A 107 -3.79 -2.46 26.25
C PRO A 107 -4.62 -2.50 24.96
N PHE A 108 -4.05 -2.96 23.84
CA PHE A 108 -4.68 -2.93 22.52
C PHE A 108 -5.25 -4.28 22.06
N ARG A 109 -4.99 -5.39 22.76
CA ARG A 109 -5.32 -6.76 22.28
C ARG A 109 -6.79 -6.98 21.95
N ASN A 110 -7.70 -6.32 22.67
CA ASN A 110 -9.16 -6.42 22.44
C ASN A 110 -9.71 -5.22 21.65
N HIS A 111 -8.84 -4.33 21.16
CA HIS A 111 -9.19 -3.11 20.47
C HIS A 111 -8.55 -3.10 19.08
N SER A 112 -9.09 -3.89 18.16
CA SER A 112 -8.54 -4.10 16.81
C SER A 112 -8.23 -2.79 16.07
N ASN A 113 -9.10 -1.78 16.17
CA ASN A 113 -8.88 -0.47 15.55
C ASN A 113 -7.71 0.30 16.18
N GLN A 114 -7.51 0.18 17.50
CA GLN A 114 -6.37 0.81 18.17
C GLN A 114 -5.07 0.06 17.87
N MET A 115 -5.11 -1.27 17.79
CA MET A 115 -3.97 -2.07 17.33
C MET A 115 -3.56 -1.70 15.90
N ALA A 116 -4.54 -1.48 15.00
CA ALA A 116 -4.29 -1.03 13.63
C ALA A 116 -3.75 0.41 13.56
N ALA A 117 -3.98 1.25 14.58
CA ALA A 117 -3.41 2.59 14.64
C ALA A 117 -1.87 2.54 14.80
N LEU A 118 -1.31 1.50 15.43
CA LEU A 118 0.14 1.31 15.47
C LEU A 118 0.71 1.07 14.07
N ASP A 119 0.05 0.21 13.29
CA ASP A 119 0.43 -0.02 11.89
C ASP A 119 0.33 1.26 11.06
N TYR A 120 -0.64 2.13 11.38
CA TYR A 120 -0.85 3.40 10.69
C TYR A 120 0.33 4.34 10.90
N TYR A 121 0.77 4.53 12.15
CA TYR A 121 1.91 5.39 12.43
C TYR A 121 3.19 4.91 11.74
N VAL A 122 3.48 3.61 11.80
CA VAL A 122 4.65 3.06 11.11
C VAL A 122 4.55 3.24 9.60
N ALA A 123 3.38 3.01 9.00
CA ALA A 123 3.16 3.17 7.56
C ALA A 123 3.25 4.63 7.09
N VAL A 124 2.86 5.60 7.92
CA VAL A 124 2.98 7.05 7.62
C VAL A 124 4.43 7.52 7.74
N GLU A 125 5.18 6.99 8.70
CA GLU A 125 6.57 7.40 8.95
C GLU A 125 7.61 6.59 8.18
N SER A 126 7.25 5.48 7.54
CA SER A 126 8.20 4.70 6.73
C SER A 126 8.72 5.46 5.51
N ASP A 127 9.93 5.12 5.07
CA ASP A 127 10.52 5.68 3.85
C ASP A 127 9.70 5.33 2.59
N ILE A 128 9.19 4.09 2.54
CA ILE A 128 8.39 3.56 1.44
C ILE A 128 7.14 2.89 2.02
N PHE A 129 5.98 3.19 1.45
CA PHE A 129 4.73 2.48 1.74
C PHE A 129 4.24 1.74 0.50
N VAL A 130 3.90 0.45 0.66
CA VAL A 130 3.44 -0.41 -0.45
C VAL A 130 2.20 -1.20 0.00
N PRO A 131 0.98 -0.74 -0.34
CA PRO A 131 -0.23 -1.50 -0.05
C PRO A 131 -0.38 -2.69 -1.01
N THR A 132 -0.35 -3.92 -0.49
CA THR A 132 -0.55 -5.16 -1.26
C THR A 132 -2.02 -5.48 -1.53
N ASN A 133 -2.92 -4.75 -0.87
CA ASN A 133 -4.35 -4.77 -1.12
C ASN A 133 -4.93 -3.36 -0.93
N GLY A 134 -6.04 -3.08 -1.61
CA GLY A 134 -6.82 -1.89 -1.32
C GLY A 134 -7.50 -1.97 0.04
N GLY A 135 -8.11 -0.86 0.46
CA GLY A 135 -8.89 -0.78 1.69
C GLY A 135 -8.82 0.61 2.32
N ASN A 136 -9.58 0.82 3.39
CA ASN A 136 -9.63 2.13 4.05
C ASN A 136 -8.28 2.52 4.66
N MET A 137 -7.56 1.55 5.24
CA MET A 137 -6.23 1.78 5.80
C MET A 137 -5.25 2.30 4.73
N ALA A 138 -5.14 1.58 3.60
CA ALA A 138 -4.26 1.98 2.50
C ALA A 138 -4.60 3.38 1.98
N LYS A 139 -5.90 3.68 1.81
CA LYS A 139 -6.40 4.98 1.36
C LYS A 139 -6.01 6.12 2.30
N VAL A 140 -6.23 5.96 3.60
CA VAL A 140 -5.94 7.02 4.58
C VAL A 140 -4.42 7.22 4.73
N VAL A 141 -3.62 6.15 4.74
CA VAL A 141 -2.15 6.26 4.77
C VAL A 141 -1.64 6.99 3.52
N GLU A 142 -2.15 6.62 2.34
CA GLU A 142 -1.79 7.26 1.08
C GLU A 142 -2.06 8.78 1.11
N GLY A 143 -3.26 9.19 1.51
CA GLY A 143 -3.60 10.61 1.59
C GLY A 143 -2.79 11.37 2.64
N HIS A 144 -2.52 10.76 3.79
CA HIS A 144 -1.66 11.38 4.81
C HIS A 144 -0.22 11.52 4.33
N ARG A 145 0.34 10.50 3.68
CA ARG A 145 1.69 10.54 3.07
C ARG A 145 1.79 11.58 1.96
N ARG A 146 0.72 11.78 1.17
CA ARG A 146 0.62 12.88 0.20
C ARG A 146 0.64 14.25 0.87
N TYR A 147 -0.17 14.42 1.91
CA TYR A 147 -0.21 15.66 2.68
C TYR A 147 1.15 16.01 3.30
N LEU A 148 1.90 15.01 3.78
CA LEU A 148 3.25 15.17 4.33
C LEU A 148 4.35 15.35 3.26
N GLY A 149 4.02 16.02 2.15
CA GLY A 149 4.99 16.32 1.09
C GLY A 149 5.27 15.15 0.15
N PHE A 150 4.24 14.39 -0.23
CA PHE A 150 4.35 13.32 -1.23
C PHE A 150 5.37 12.23 -0.86
N LYS A 151 5.34 11.79 0.41
CA LYS A 151 6.17 10.67 0.87
C LYS A 151 5.95 9.45 -0.04
N LYS A 152 7.04 8.81 -0.44
CA LYS A 152 7.06 7.74 -1.46
C LYS A 152 6.05 6.64 -1.14
N THR A 153 5.10 6.43 -2.02
CA THR A 153 4.03 5.43 -1.88
C THR A 153 3.87 4.70 -3.20
N ILE A 154 4.14 3.40 -3.22
CA ILE A 154 4.10 2.60 -4.45
C ILE A 154 2.71 1.96 -4.58
N LEU A 155 1.88 2.51 -5.46
CA LEU A 155 0.55 1.98 -5.74
C LEU A 155 0.66 0.86 -6.76
N LEU A 156 0.54 -0.38 -6.29
CA LEU A 156 0.71 -1.55 -7.13
C LEU A 156 -0.41 -1.71 -8.17
N ASP A 157 -0.04 -1.91 -9.44
CA ASP A 157 -0.95 -2.41 -10.47
C ASP A 157 -1.05 -3.93 -10.37
N ARG A 158 -1.98 -4.39 -9.55
CA ARG A 158 -2.12 -5.82 -9.24
C ARG A 158 -2.46 -6.67 -10.46
N LYS A 159 -3.12 -6.12 -11.46
CA LYS A 159 -3.43 -6.86 -12.69
C LYS A 159 -2.14 -7.07 -13.50
N ALA A 160 -1.38 -6.00 -13.73
CA ALA A 160 -0.09 -6.10 -14.41
C ALA A 160 0.88 -7.02 -13.66
N ILE A 161 0.91 -6.97 -12.33
CA ILE A 161 1.73 -7.86 -11.50
C ILE A 161 1.36 -9.33 -11.72
N VAL A 162 0.07 -9.67 -11.67
CA VAL A 162 -0.39 -11.05 -11.87
C VAL A 162 0.00 -11.55 -13.27
N ASP A 163 -0.25 -10.76 -14.30
CA ASP A 163 0.08 -11.10 -15.68
C ASP A 163 1.61 -11.34 -15.85
N LEU A 164 2.43 -10.42 -15.34
CA LEU A 164 3.89 -10.52 -15.40
C LEU A 164 4.45 -11.68 -14.56
N VAL A 165 3.90 -11.92 -13.38
CA VAL A 165 4.33 -13.03 -12.51
C VAL A 165 4.04 -14.37 -13.17
N ASP A 166 2.87 -14.52 -13.80
CA ASP A 166 2.49 -15.76 -14.47
C ASP A 166 3.37 -16.02 -15.70
N LEU A 167 3.66 -14.99 -16.51
CA LEU A 167 4.60 -15.09 -17.63
C LEU A 167 6.01 -15.48 -17.17
N TYR A 168 6.51 -14.86 -16.10
CA TYR A 168 7.83 -15.16 -15.55
C TYR A 168 7.90 -16.58 -14.98
N ARG A 169 6.89 -17.02 -14.21
CA ARG A 169 6.80 -18.39 -13.66
C ARG A 169 6.69 -19.44 -14.75
N ALA A 170 6.01 -19.13 -15.86
CA ALA A 170 5.94 -20.01 -17.03
C ALA A 170 7.24 -20.04 -17.86
N GLY A 171 8.24 -19.23 -17.50
CA GLY A 171 9.49 -19.11 -18.26
C GLY A 171 9.34 -18.42 -19.61
N SER A 172 8.24 -17.67 -19.81
CA SER A 172 7.94 -16.98 -21.08
C SER A 172 8.73 -15.68 -21.24
N ILE A 173 9.16 -15.07 -20.13
CA ILE A 173 9.96 -13.83 -20.11
C ILE A 173 11.18 -13.99 -19.19
N SER A 174 12.25 -13.26 -19.48
CA SER A 174 13.46 -13.22 -18.65
C SER A 174 13.27 -12.41 -17.38
N TRP A 175 14.21 -12.50 -16.43
CA TRP A 175 14.19 -11.64 -15.24
C TRP A 175 14.37 -10.16 -15.59
N GLU A 176 15.23 -9.87 -16.58
CA GLU A 176 15.52 -8.53 -17.06
C GLU A 176 14.26 -7.89 -17.66
N GLU A 177 13.54 -8.64 -18.49
CA GLU A 177 12.26 -8.24 -19.07
C GLU A 177 11.19 -8.06 -17.98
N PHE A 178 11.02 -9.05 -17.09
CA PHE A 178 10.09 -8.95 -15.95
C PHE A 178 10.35 -7.71 -15.09
N SER A 179 11.61 -7.42 -14.75
CA SER A 179 11.97 -6.23 -13.96
C SER A 179 11.72 -4.93 -14.72
N SER A 180 12.01 -4.89 -16.02
CA SER A 180 11.78 -3.72 -16.86
C SER A 180 10.29 -3.39 -16.96
N GLU A 181 9.47 -4.36 -17.36
CA GLU A 181 8.02 -4.21 -17.49
C GLU A 181 7.35 -3.86 -16.15
N MET A 182 7.82 -4.47 -15.05
CA MET A 182 7.34 -4.14 -13.71
C MET A 182 7.61 -2.67 -13.35
N LYS A 183 8.80 -2.15 -13.68
CA LYS A 183 9.14 -0.73 -13.44
C LYS A 183 8.31 0.20 -14.32
N GLU A 184 8.13 -0.15 -15.58
CA GLU A 184 7.33 0.64 -16.53
C GLU A 184 5.88 0.74 -16.06
N ALA A 185 5.25 -0.38 -15.70
CA ALA A 185 3.87 -0.42 -15.21
C ALA A 185 3.64 0.41 -13.93
N HIS A 186 4.71 0.74 -13.19
CA HIS A 186 4.63 1.46 -11.92
C HIS A 186 5.33 2.83 -11.92
N ALA A 187 5.87 3.30 -13.05
CA ALA A 187 6.68 4.52 -13.12
C ALA A 187 5.95 5.75 -12.55
N ASP A 188 4.67 5.93 -12.91
CA ASP A 188 3.83 7.05 -12.46
C ASP A 188 3.07 6.77 -11.15
N ARG A 189 3.36 5.65 -10.48
CA ARG A 189 2.63 5.14 -9.32
C ARG A 189 3.45 5.21 -8.03
N MET A 190 4.40 6.13 -7.96
CA MET A 190 5.43 6.21 -6.90
C MET A 190 5.17 7.29 -5.83
N GLY A 191 3.94 7.81 -5.76
CA GLY A 191 3.55 8.84 -4.80
C GLY A 191 3.66 10.27 -5.34
N ASN A 192 3.83 10.42 -6.66
CA ASN A 192 3.80 11.70 -7.34
C ASN A 192 2.46 12.42 -7.10
N PRO A 193 2.45 13.77 -7.19
CA PRO A 193 1.21 14.53 -7.15
C PRO A 193 0.26 14.12 -8.26
N ILE A 194 -1.01 13.88 -7.92
CA ILE A 194 -2.06 13.59 -8.89
C ILE A 194 -3.32 14.35 -8.55
N LYS A 195 -4.08 14.74 -9.57
CA LYS A 195 -5.42 15.29 -9.39
C LYS A 195 -6.37 14.22 -8.88
N ARG A 196 -7.32 14.61 -8.05
CA ARG A 196 -8.36 13.73 -7.54
C ARG A 196 -9.19 13.18 -8.69
N LEU A 197 -9.40 11.87 -8.70
CA LEU A 197 -10.29 11.24 -9.66
C LEU A 197 -11.75 11.61 -9.35
N VAL A 198 -12.38 12.33 -10.26
CA VAL A 198 -13.81 12.69 -10.20
C VAL A 198 -14.53 12.02 -11.38
N ILE A 199 -15.62 11.32 -11.09
CA ILE A 199 -16.40 10.53 -12.04
C ILE A 199 -17.87 10.95 -11.88
N PRO A 200 -18.35 11.86 -12.74
CA PRO A 200 -19.70 12.41 -12.63
C PRO A 200 -20.77 11.32 -12.49
N GLY A 201 -21.60 11.45 -11.45
CA GLY A 201 -22.68 10.51 -11.15
C GLY A 201 -22.25 9.20 -10.48
N LYS A 202 -20.96 9.01 -10.19
CA LYS A 202 -20.41 7.79 -9.57
C LYS A 202 -19.53 8.10 -8.35
N PRO A 203 -20.06 8.76 -7.30
CA PRO A 203 -19.26 9.20 -6.14
C PRO A 203 -18.56 8.07 -5.38
N LYS A 204 -18.99 6.81 -5.56
CA LYS A 204 -18.33 5.64 -4.94
C LYS A 204 -17.06 5.20 -5.67
N GLU A 205 -16.91 5.58 -6.94
CA GLU A 205 -15.76 5.27 -7.80
C GLU A 205 -14.76 6.43 -7.82
N GLU A 206 -15.09 7.56 -7.19
CA GLU A 206 -14.23 8.73 -7.03
C GLU A 206 -13.20 8.54 -5.90
N ASP A 207 -12.14 9.34 -5.97
CA ASP A 207 -11.21 9.49 -4.86
C ASP A 207 -11.84 10.28 -3.71
N TYR A 208 -11.69 9.79 -2.49
CA TYR A 208 -12.14 10.51 -1.29
C TYR A 208 -11.11 11.56 -0.88
N PHE A 209 -11.56 12.62 -0.21
CA PHE A 209 -10.69 13.64 0.39
C PHE A 209 -9.53 13.03 1.19
N TYR A 210 -9.81 12.03 2.03
CA TYR A 210 -8.79 11.38 2.86
C TYR A 210 -7.79 10.51 2.08
N THR A 211 -8.09 10.13 0.84
CA THR A 211 -7.15 9.43 -0.04
C THR A 211 -6.29 10.41 -0.84
N ASN A 212 -6.91 11.50 -1.29
CA ASN A 212 -6.24 12.54 -2.07
C ASN A 212 -6.71 13.93 -1.62
N PRO A 213 -6.09 14.55 -0.61
CA PRO A 213 -6.50 15.84 -0.06
C PRO A 213 -5.97 17.01 -0.91
N GLU A 214 -6.23 16.97 -2.23
CA GLU A 214 -5.69 17.90 -3.24
C GLU A 214 -5.79 19.38 -2.83
N GLU A 215 -6.88 19.79 -2.19
CA GLU A 215 -7.11 21.18 -1.76
C GLU A 215 -6.18 21.64 -0.63
N CYS A 216 -5.57 20.69 0.09
CA CYS A 216 -4.61 20.94 1.16
C CYS A 216 -3.15 20.88 0.68
N LEU A 217 -2.92 20.48 -0.57
CA LEU A 217 -1.58 20.37 -1.14
C LEU A 217 -1.16 21.72 -1.72
N LYS A 218 0.13 22.06 -1.61
CA LYS A 218 0.66 23.27 -2.27
C LYS A 218 0.37 23.15 -3.77
N LYS A 219 -0.24 24.18 -4.37
CA LYS A 219 -0.52 24.20 -5.81
C LYS A 219 0.80 24.17 -6.58
N PHE A 220 0.90 23.26 -7.54
CA PHE A 220 2.08 23.10 -8.39
C PHE A 220 2.20 24.20 -9.47
N ASP A 221 1.11 24.92 -9.73
CA ASP A 221 1.01 25.88 -10.83
C ASP A 221 1.22 27.35 -10.42
N GLU A 222 1.55 27.65 -9.16
CA GLU A 222 1.87 29.02 -8.77
C GLU A 222 3.38 29.26 -8.95
N PRO A 223 3.81 30.14 -9.89
CA PRO A 223 5.21 30.53 -9.98
C PRO A 223 5.64 31.08 -8.62
N GLN A 224 6.80 30.62 -8.15
CA GLN A 224 7.45 31.15 -6.97
C GLN A 224 7.70 32.64 -7.21
N VAL A 225 6.81 33.51 -6.72
CA VAL A 225 7.11 34.93 -6.60
C VAL A 225 8.20 35.00 -5.53
N SER A 226 9.44 35.21 -5.96
CA SER A 226 10.54 35.55 -5.08
C SER A 226 10.16 36.85 -4.35
N ASN A 227 9.84 36.74 -3.06
CA ASN A 227 9.69 37.89 -2.18
C ASN A 227 11.08 38.47 -1.85
N ASP A 228 11.82 38.92 -2.86
CA ASP A 228 13.08 39.67 -2.70
C ASP A 228 12.85 41.19 -2.72
N ASP A 229 11.62 41.67 -2.91
CA ASP A 229 11.30 43.11 -2.98
C ASP A 229 10.80 43.72 -1.65
N ASP A 230 10.57 42.93 -0.61
CA ASP A 230 10.11 43.44 0.71
C ASP A 230 11.26 43.96 1.61
N GLN A 231 12.53 43.87 1.17
CA GLN A 231 13.67 44.42 1.93
C GLN A 231 14.21 45.75 1.41
N GLN A 232 13.59 46.36 0.38
CA GLN A 232 13.98 47.68 -0.12
C GLN A 232 13.00 48.81 0.22
N GLN A 233 11.85 48.51 0.83
CA GLN A 233 10.88 49.55 1.24
C GLN A 233 11.05 50.03 2.70
N GLU A 234 11.75 49.29 3.58
CA GLU A 234 12.02 49.73 4.95
C GLU A 234 13.25 50.68 5.09
N GLN A 235 13.96 50.99 4.00
CA GLN A 235 15.12 51.91 4.02
C GLN A 235 14.86 53.29 3.36
N GLN A 236 13.63 53.58 2.92
CA GLN A 236 13.29 54.88 2.33
C GLN A 236 12.29 55.73 3.15
N GLU A 237 11.74 55.23 4.26
CA GLU A 237 10.84 56.01 5.13
C GLU A 237 11.53 56.76 6.28
N ASP A 238 12.83 56.56 6.52
CA ASP A 238 13.59 57.27 7.57
C ASP A 238 14.26 58.58 7.12
N ASP A 239 14.24 58.91 5.81
CA ASP A 239 14.91 60.12 5.26
C ASP A 239 13.95 61.21 4.71
N ALA A 240 12.64 61.08 4.93
CA ALA A 240 11.66 62.07 4.46
C ALA A 240 10.82 62.65 5.61
N LYS A 241 11.49 63.37 6.50
CA LYS A 241 10.86 64.32 7.43
C LYS A 241 11.20 65.75 6.99
N PRO A 242 10.23 66.66 6.91
CA PRO A 242 10.45 68.05 7.28
C PRO A 242 10.28 68.24 8.80
#